data_AF-L7RR99-F1
#
_entry.id   AF-L7RR99-F1
#
_cell.length_a   1.000
_cell.length_b   1.000
_cell.length_c   1.000
_cell.angle_alpha   90.00
_cell.angle_beta   90.00
_cell.angle_gamma   90.00
#
_symmetry.space_group_name_H-M   'P 1'
#
loop_
_entity.id
_entity.type
_entity.pdbx_description
1 polymer ?
#
loop_
_entity_poly.entity_id
_entity_poly.type
_entity_poly.pdbx_seq_one_letter_code
_entity_poly.pdbx_strand_id
1 'polypeptide(L)'
;YSKALLFLGSGSIIHSMEAIVGYSPDKSQNMVLMGGLKKHVPITKTAFLIGTLSLCGIPPLACFWSKDEILNDSWFYSPVFAILACFTAGLTA
;
A
#
# COMPACT_ATOMS: atom_id res chain seq x y z
N TYR A 1 5.39 -1.45 10.13
CA TYR A 1 4.11 -2.18 10.28
C TYR A 1 3.22 -2.15 9.04
N SER A 2 3.13 -1.01 8.33
CA SER A 2 2.23 -0.86 7.16
C SER A 2 2.46 -1.91 6.06
N LYS A 3 3.71 -2.29 5.75
CA LYS A 3 4.01 -3.37 4.80
C LYS A 3 3.45 -4.73 5.23
N ALA A 4 3.62 -5.11 6.50
CA ALA A 4 3.11 -6.39 7.01
C ALA A 4 1.58 -6.47 6.93
N LEU A 5 0.90 -5.35 7.24
CA LEU A 5 -0.55 -5.24 7.15
C LEU A 5 -1.03 -5.40 5.69
N LEU A 6 -0.34 -4.76 4.73
CA LEU A 6 -0.66 -4.91 3.30
C LEU A 6 -0.44 -6.34 2.80
N PHE A 7 0.65 -7.01 3.19
CA PHE A 7 0.91 -8.40 2.80
C PHE A 7 -0.14 -9.36 3.38
N LEU A 8 -0.45 -9.26 4.67
CA LEU A 8 -1.51 -10.08 5.28
C LEU A 8 -2.89 -9.81 4.67
N GLY A 9 -3.18 -8.54 4.36
CA GLY A 9 -4.40 -8.16 3.65
C GLY A 9 -4.48 -8.75 2.25
N SER A 10 -3.39 -8.74 1.49
CA SER A 10 -3.33 -9.40 0.17
C SER A 10 -3.51 -10.91 0.25
N GLY A 11 -2.94 -11.57 1.27
CA GLY A 11 -3.11 -13.00 1.51
C GLY A 11 -4.57 -13.35 1.80
N SER A 12 -5.26 -12.54 2.59
CA SER A 12 -6.71 -12.67 2.83
C SER A 12 -7.53 -12.54 1.53
N ILE A 13 -7.14 -11.64 0.61
CA ILE A 13 -7.80 -11.47 -0.68
C ILE A 13 -7.55 -12.65 -1.61
N ILE A 14 -6.30 -13.14 -1.71
CA ILE A 14 -5.94 -14.29 -2.55
C ILE A 14 -6.70 -15.53 -2.10
N HIS A 15 -6.75 -15.79 -0.79
CA HIS A 15 -7.52 -16.91 -0.24
C HIS A 15 -9.03 -16.77 -0.52
N SER A 16 -9.57 -15.56 -0.47
CA SER A 16 -10.96 -15.29 -0.84
C SER A 16 -11.24 -15.52 -2.33
N MET A 17 -10.26 -15.22 -3.21
CA MET A 17 -10.34 -15.46 -4.65
C MET A 17 -10.24 -16.94 -5.01
N GLU A 18 -9.43 -17.70 -4.29
CA GLU A 18 -9.29 -19.15 -4.46
C GLU A 18 -10.63 -19.88 -4.28
N ALA A 19 -11.46 -19.44 -3.32
CA ALA A 19 -12.80 -19.98 -3.10
C ALA A 19 -13.79 -19.73 -4.28
N ILE A 20 -13.54 -18.71 -5.11
CA ILE A 20 -14.43 -18.31 -6.21
C ILE A 20 -13.94 -18.87 -7.55
N VAL A 21 -12.63 -18.86 -7.78
CA VAL A 21 -11.99 -19.15 -9.07
C VAL A 21 -11.42 -20.58 -9.13
N GLY A 22 -11.28 -21.26 -7.98
CA GLY A 22 -10.58 -22.54 -7.85
C GLY A 22 -9.07 -22.37 -7.73
N TYR A 23 -8.37 -23.44 -7.33
CA TYR A 23 -6.92 -23.40 -7.11
C TYR A 23 -6.16 -23.30 -8.44
N SER A 24 -5.87 -22.08 -8.85
CA SER A 24 -4.99 -21.78 -9.97
C SER A 24 -4.28 -20.45 -9.69
N PRO A 25 -2.96 -20.45 -9.44
CA PRO A 25 -2.23 -19.26 -9.00
C PRO A 25 -2.29 -18.13 -10.04
N ASP A 26 -2.23 -18.48 -11.33
CA ASP A 26 -2.28 -17.51 -12.43
C ASP A 26 -3.64 -16.79 -12.54
N LYS A 27 -4.72 -17.43 -12.07
CA LYS A 27 -6.07 -16.87 -12.12
C LYS A 27 -6.41 -16.11 -10.84
N SER A 28 -6.04 -16.64 -9.67
CA SER A 28 -6.36 -16.03 -8.37
C SER A 28 -5.53 -14.78 -8.08
N GLN A 29 -4.32 -14.64 -8.64
CA GLN A 29 -3.47 -13.45 -8.48
C GLN A 29 -3.61 -12.42 -9.62
N ASN A 30 -4.43 -12.71 -10.64
CA ASN A 30 -4.62 -11.77 -11.73
C ASN A 30 -5.47 -10.58 -11.29
N MET A 31 -4.85 -9.40 -11.20
CA MET A 31 -5.50 -8.16 -10.75
C MET A 31 -6.75 -7.78 -11.57
N VAL A 32 -6.83 -8.20 -12.85
CA VAL A 32 -7.99 -7.93 -13.71
C VAL A 32 -9.24 -8.67 -13.23
N LEU A 33 -9.06 -9.83 -12.58
CA LEU A 33 -10.15 -10.69 -12.10
C LEU A 33 -10.55 -10.39 -10.64
N MET A 34 -9.77 -9.58 -9.92
CA MET A 34 -9.95 -9.25 -8.50
C MET A 34 -10.97 -8.12 -8.24
N GLY A 35 -11.90 -7.88 -9.16
CA GLY A 35 -12.96 -6.87 -9.03
C GLY A 35 -14.03 -7.24 -7.99
N GLY A 36 -14.70 -6.25 -7.39
CA GLY A 36 -15.94 -6.47 -6.61
C GLY A 36 -15.79 -7.08 -5.20
N LEU A 37 -14.58 -7.46 -4.77
CA LEU A 37 -14.30 -8.05 -3.44
C LEU A 37 -14.61 -7.13 -2.25
N LYS A 38 -14.72 -5.81 -2.48
CA LYS A 38 -14.93 -4.79 -1.44
C LYS A 38 -16.17 -5.04 -0.57
N LYS A 39 -17.21 -5.68 -1.10
CA LYS A 39 -18.45 -6.02 -0.37
C LYS A 39 -18.31 -7.29 0.48
N HIS A 40 -17.45 -8.22 0.08
CA HIS A 40 -17.34 -9.54 0.72
C HIS A 40 -16.34 -9.53 1.89
N VAL A 41 -15.35 -8.62 1.88
CA VAL A 41 -14.28 -8.59 2.89
C VAL A 41 -14.13 -7.19 3.52
N PRO A 42 -15.09 -6.74 4.35
CA PRO A 42 -15.14 -5.36 4.86
C PRO A 42 -13.99 -5.01 5.82
N ILE A 43 -13.52 -5.99 6.60
CA ILE A 43 -12.42 -5.81 7.57
C ILE A 43 -11.07 -5.71 6.83
N THR A 44 -10.82 -6.61 5.88
CA THR A 44 -9.60 -6.58 5.07
C THR A 44 -9.54 -5.29 4.24
N LYS A 45 -10.67 -4.81 3.73
CA LYS A 45 -10.76 -3.50 3.06
C LYS A 45 -10.30 -2.35 3.95
N THR A 46 -10.83 -2.21 5.17
CA THR A 46 -10.47 -1.07 6.04
C THR A 46 -9.03 -1.16 6.50
N ALA A 47 -8.54 -2.35 6.83
CA ALA A 47 -7.15 -2.60 7.16
C ALA A 47 -6.23 -2.20 5.98
N PHE A 48 -6.49 -2.70 4.78
CA PHE A 48 -5.70 -2.41 3.59
C PHE A 48 -5.75 -0.92 3.22
N LEU A 49 -6.90 -0.26 3.40
CA LEU A 49 -7.04 1.18 3.20
C LEU A 49 -6.21 1.98 4.21
N ILE A 50 -6.23 1.62 5.49
CA ILE A 50 -5.39 2.28 6.51
C ILE A 50 -3.89 2.02 6.22
N GLY A 51 -3.53 0.81 5.78
CA GLY A 51 -2.17 0.46 5.39
C GLY A 51 -1.66 1.26 4.18
N THR A 52 -2.51 1.49 3.18
CA THR A 52 -2.17 2.29 1.99
C THR A 52 -2.12 3.78 2.29
N LEU A 53 -3.09 4.33 3.05
CA LEU A 53 -3.02 5.72 3.53
C LEU A 53 -1.75 5.96 4.36
N SER A 54 -1.36 4.96 5.16
CA SER A 54 -0.13 5.02 5.94
C SER A 54 1.09 5.05 5.03
N LEU A 55 1.15 4.23 3.97
CA LEU A 55 2.27 4.23 3.03
C LEU A 55 2.38 5.52 2.19
N CYS A 56 1.22 6.06 1.79
CA CYS A 56 1.10 7.31 1.04
C CYS A 56 1.64 8.51 1.84
N GLY A 57 1.56 8.44 3.18
CA GLY A 57 2.08 9.47 4.08
C GLY A 57 1.10 10.63 4.24
N ILE A 58 -0.19 10.34 4.38
CA ILE A 58 -1.20 11.39 4.62
C ILE A 58 -1.11 11.87 6.09
N PRO A 59 -1.25 13.18 6.38
CA PRO A 59 -1.14 13.76 7.73
C PRO A 59 -2.35 13.37 8.60
N PRO A 60 -2.34 12.14 9.14
CA PRO A 60 -2.26 11.87 10.59
C PRO A 60 -1.47 10.57 10.94
N LEU A 61 -0.80 9.93 9.96
CA LEU A 61 -0.21 8.60 10.12
C LEU A 61 1.32 8.65 10.30
N ALA A 62 1.88 7.67 11.03
CA ALA A 62 3.29 7.66 11.43
C ALA A 62 4.29 7.75 10.26
N CYS A 63 3.92 7.27 9.08
CA CYS A 63 4.82 7.31 7.92
C CYS A 63 4.95 8.72 7.32
N PHE A 64 4.00 9.64 7.56
CA PHE A 64 4.15 11.04 7.15
C PHE A 64 5.36 11.66 7.87
N TRP A 65 5.43 11.50 9.19
CA TRP A 65 6.51 12.02 10.02
C TRP A 65 7.88 11.45 9.61
N SER A 66 7.98 10.13 9.41
CA SER A 66 9.25 9.53 8.97
C SER A 66 9.66 9.94 7.54
N LYS A 67 8.70 10.20 6.65
CA LYS A 67 8.98 10.56 5.25
C LYS A 67 9.33 12.05 5.12
N ASP A 68 8.71 12.91 5.95
CA ASP A 68 8.99 14.34 6.04
C ASP A 68 10.38 14.62 6.61
N GLU A 69 10.79 13.90 7.67
CA GLU A 69 12.12 14.01 8.28
C GLU A 69 13.24 13.71 7.26
N ILE A 70 13.10 12.61 6.51
CA ILE A 70 14.06 12.25 5.44
C ILE A 70 14.07 13.29 4.32
N LEU A 71 12.90 13.85 3.97
CA LEU A 71 12.80 14.87 2.92
C LEU A 71 13.53 16.15 3.38
N ASN A 72 13.28 16.59 4.61
CA ASN A 72 13.92 17.75 5.22
C ASN A 72 15.44 17.60 5.29
N ASP A 73 15.94 16.45 5.75
CA ASP A 73 17.39 16.16 5.77
C ASP A 73 18.00 16.13 4.36
N SER A 74 17.25 15.61 3.38
CA SER A 74 17.69 15.60 1.97
C SER A 74 17.80 17.02 1.40
N TRP A 75 16.91 17.94 1.79
CA TRP A 75 17.00 19.35 1.43
C TRP A 75 18.25 20.03 2.00
N PHE A 76 18.66 19.67 3.22
CA PHE A 76 19.90 20.18 3.83
C PHE A 76 21.16 19.62 3.18
N TYR A 77 21.14 18.35 2.74
CA TYR A 77 22.31 17.72 2.14
C TYR A 77 22.53 18.13 0.67
N SER A 78 21.51 17.98 -0.19
CA SER A 78 21.58 18.42 -1.58
C SER A 78 20.19 18.49 -2.22
N PRO A 79 19.86 19.60 -2.92
CA PRO A 79 18.55 19.81 -3.52
C PRO A 79 18.21 18.78 -4.60
N VAL A 80 19.21 18.15 -5.25
CA VAL A 80 18.96 17.13 -6.28
C VAL A 80 18.37 15.86 -5.68
N PHE A 81 18.86 15.42 -4.53
CA PHE A 81 18.32 14.27 -3.82
C PHE A 81 16.92 14.54 -3.27
N ALA A 82 16.67 15.77 -2.79
CA ALA A 82 15.36 16.20 -2.33
C ALA A 82 14.30 16.17 -3.45
N ILE A 83 14.64 16.64 -4.66
CA ILE A 83 13.74 16.61 -5.82
C ILE A 83 13.43 15.16 -6.22
N LEU A 84 14.44 14.28 -6.26
CA LEU A 84 14.24 12.87 -6.58
C LEU A 84 13.39 12.15 -5.53
N ALA A 85 13.61 12.43 -4.25
CA ALA A 85 12.83 11.88 -3.14
C ALA A 85 11.38 12.36 -3.21
N CYS A 86 11.15 13.63 -3.50
CA CYS A 86 9.81 14.20 -3.68
C CYS A 86 9.07 13.57 -4.87
N PHE A 87 9.75 13.40 -6.00
CA PHE A 87 9.17 12.73 -7.18
C PHE A 87 8.80 11.27 -6.88
N THR A 88 9.69 10.54 -6.22
CA THR A 88 9.46 9.15 -5.82
C THR A 88 8.31 9.05 -4.80
N ALA A 89 8.22 10.01 -3.87
CA ALA A 89 7.15 10.08 -2.90
C ALA A 89 5.79 10.30 -3.58
N GLY A 90 5.73 11.16 -4.61
CA GLY A 90 4.53 11.38 -5.42
C GLY A 90 4.13 10.17 -6.26
N LEU A 91 5.09 9.42 -6.82
CA LEU A 91 4.79 8.19 -7.58
C LEU A 91 4.25 7.05 -6.70
N THR A 92 4.58 7.08 -5.41
CA THR A 92 4.13 6.06 -4.44
C THR A 92 2.71 6.35 -3.90
N ALA A 93 2.27 7.61 -3.99
CA ALA A 93 0.99 8.09 -3.49
C ALA A 93 -0.14 7.76 -4.47
#